data_AF-A0A967GT59-F1
#
_entry.id   AF-A0A967GT59-F1
#
_cell.length_a   1.000
_cell.length_b   1.000
_cell.length_c   1.000
_cell.angle_alpha   90.00
_cell.angle_beta   90.00
_cell.angle_gamma   90.00
#
_symmetry.space_group_name_H-M   'P 1'
#
loop_
_entity.id
_entity.type
_entity.pdbx_description
1 polymer ?
#
loop_
_entity_poly.entity_id
_entity_poly.type
_entity_poly.pdbx_seq_one_letter_code
_entity_poly.pdbx_strand_id
1 'polypeptide(L)' 'MQHERRVLSARFSPDGQWVVTASFDKTARVWDARTGVA' A
#
# COMPACT_ATOMS: atom_id res chain seq x y z
N MET A 1 3.03 -7.86 4.29
CA MET A 1 3.03 -6.38 4.40
C MET A 1 4.41 -5.79 4.16
N GLN A 2 5.10 -6.16 3.08
CA GLN A 2 6.43 -5.61 2.89
C GLN A 2 6.79 -5.49 1.42
N HIS A 3 7.13 -4.26 1.07
CA HIS A 3 7.96 -3.96 -0.08
C HIS A 3 9.41 -4.33 0.24
N GLU A 4 10.17 -4.71 -0.78
CA GLU A 4 11.59 -5.07 -0.62
C GLU A 4 12.49 -3.83 -0.56
N ARG A 5 11.92 -2.66 -0.87
CA ARG A 5 12.59 -1.35 -0.85
C ARG A 5 11.66 -0.28 -0.29
N ARG A 6 12.22 0.94 -0.17
CA ARG A 6 11.54 2.10 0.41
C ARG A 6 10.21 2.39 -0.29
N VAL A 7 9.15 2.49 0.51
CA VAL A 7 7.85 3.02 0.09
C VAL A 7 8.00 4.52 -0.11
N LEU A 8 7.51 5.01 -1.25
CA LEU A 8 7.62 6.41 -1.65
C LEU A 8 6.31 7.17 -1.49
N SER A 9 5.19 6.47 -1.64
CA SER A 9 3.86 7.08 -1.57
C SER A 9 2.86 6.07 -1.05
N ALA A 10 1.87 6.58 -0.32
CA ALA A 10 0.72 5.83 0.17
C ALA A 10 -0.53 6.71 0.01
N ARG A 11 -1.64 6.11 -0.44
CA ARG A 11 -2.92 6.81 -0.55
C ARG A 11 -4.07 5.87 -0.15
N PHE A 12 -4.96 6.38 0.68
CA PHE A 12 -6.20 5.71 1.03
C PHE A 12 -7.25 5.85 -0.08
N SER A 13 -8.10 4.84 -0.25
CA SER A 13 -9.33 4.97 -1.02
C SER A 13 -10.29 5.96 -0.33
N PRO A 14 -11.19 6.62 -1.07
CA PRO A 14 -12.12 7.59 -0.48
C PRO A 14 -13.03 7.01 0.62
N ASP A 15 -13.36 5.73 0.53
CA ASP A 15 -14.16 4.99 1.51
C ASP A 15 -13.33 4.41 2.69
N GLY A 16 -12.00 4.60 2.66
CA GLY A 16 -11.07 4.14 3.68
C GLY A 16 -10.95 2.62 3.79
N GLN A 17 -11.46 1.84 2.83
CA GLN A 17 -11.35 0.38 2.85
C GLN A 17 -9.96 -0.11 2.43
N TRP A 18 -9.30 0.64 1.55
CA TRP A 18 -8.05 0.22 0.93
C TRP A 18 -6.97 1.29 1.07
N VAL A 19 -5.73 0.85 1.05
CA VAL A 19 -4.56 1.71 0.86
C VAL A 19 -3.72 1.17 -0.28
N VAL A 20 -3.25 2.06 -1.14
CA VAL A 20 -2.30 1.74 -2.20
C VAL A 20 -0.95 2.31 -1.83
N THR A 21 0.10 1.49 -1.95
CA THR A 21 1.49 1.91 -1.73
C THR A 21 2.31 1.72 -3.00
N ALA A 22 3.24 2.64 -3.26
CA ALA A 22 4.20 2.57 -4.36
C ALA A 22 5.64 2.58 -3.82
N SER A 23 6.50 1.73 -4.36
CA SER A 23 7.84 1.49 -3.82
C SER A 23 8.94 1.49 -4.88
N PHE A 24 10.17 1.74 -4.43
CA PHE A 24 11.39 1.56 -5.23
C PHE A 24 11.68 0.10 -5.61
N ASP A 25 10.92 -0.87 -5.11
CA ASP A 25 11.00 -2.29 -5.53
C ASP A 25 10.30 -2.55 -6.86
N LYS A 26 9.85 -1.49 -7.54
CA LYS A 26 9.14 -1.50 -8.83
C LYS A 26 7.75 -2.12 -8.74
N THR A 27 7.17 -2.20 -7.55
CA THR A 27 5.79 -2.65 -7.35
C THR A 27 4.92 -1.57 -6.73
N ALA A 28 3.65 -1.61 -7.10
CA ALA A 28 2.57 -1.01 -6.32
C ALA A 28 1.76 -2.16 -5.71
N ARG A 29 1.29 -1.97 -4.47
CA ARG A 29 0.49 -2.98 -3.75
C ARG A 29 -0.74 -2.33 -3.15
N VAL A 30 -1.82 -3.10 -3.09
CA VAL A 30 -3.08 -2.71 -2.45
C VAL A 30 -3.20 -3.50 -1.16
N TRP A 31 -3.74 -2.88 -0.12
CA TRP A 31 -3.92 -3.47 1.19
C TRP A 31 -5.29 -3.10 1.74
N ASP A 32 -5.93 -4.01 2.45
CA ASP A 32 -7.06 -3.70 3.31
C ASP A 32 -6.58 -2.76 4.43
N ALA A 33 -7.19 -1.58 4.53
CA ALA A 33 -6.75 -0.52 5.44
C ALA A 33 -7.06 -0.83 6.92
N ARG A 34 -7.97 -1.77 7.19
CA ARG A 34 -8.41 -2.12 8.55
C ARG A 34 -7.54 -3.22 9.15
N THR A 35 -7.10 -4.16 8.32
CA THR A 35 -6.36 -5.36 8.74
C THR A 35 -4.90 -5.33 8.30
N GLY A 36 -4.55 -4.48 7.32
CA GLY A 36 -3.21 -4.42 6.72
C GLY A 36 -2.90 -5.61 5.80
N VAL A 37 -3.87 -6.48 5.53
CA VAL A 37 -3.68 -7.64 4.65
C VAL A 37 -3.61 -7.15 3.20
N ALA A 38 -2.66 -7.70 2.43
CA ALA A 38 -2.55 -7.45 0.99
C ALA A 38 -3.54 -8.31 0.22
#